data_AF-A0A8T0A4D9-F1
#
_entry.id   AF-A0A8T0A4D9-F1
#
_cell.length_a   1.000
_cell.length_b   1.000
_cell.length_c   1.000
_cell.angle_alpha   90.00
_cell.angle_beta   90.00
_cell.angle_gamma   90.00
#
_symmetry.space_group_name_H-M   'P 1'
#
loop_
_entity.id
_entity.type
_entity.pdbx_description
1 polymer ?
#
loop_
_entity_poly.entity_id
_entity_poly.type
_entity_poly.pdbx_seq_one_letter_code
_entity_poly.pdbx_strand_id
1 'polypeptide(L)'
;MTSLYQKLKFQKRIKTTKLKSFLNLLLINNNQNKYYFSKRKCIFVIIFYIFCIFSTSIYLHFRLKNIQQQQNNNIGTTIINEEIKIKEKQKIKEEEQKQWIETYEMTSKEKPQFNQFIFTDEIYGQIVNQMFRFASLYAFGQMLNRTPVFSHNDILMRDYEAKLRVQLPNFYKKIYFLKINIDQNDIKRVELAKTCCVYNNPEILYDYKEYKGLINDFTHKMCVHTPFSDYVGLGDTAINQIGEAIKYLRNFLPRISKSRINLYSLLLFGMEKKYINSLNNIYNESLFDKVYFMFDYEMSRLEELHFAQKSCDSLLLTASLTANAFWMGYLMPEDKPIFFVRKRFQLNRYGKNFHLDSRENLPPDWITIEEEWLYKH
;
A
#
# COMPACT_ATOMS: atom_id res chain seq x y z
N MET A 1 13.75 -15.94 31.01
CA MET A 1 13.06 -16.41 32.24
C MET A 1 13.53 -17.77 32.78
N THR A 2 13.88 -18.75 31.92
CA THR A 2 14.22 -20.14 32.31
C THR A 2 15.30 -20.31 33.39
N SER A 3 16.36 -19.48 33.40
CA SER A 3 17.45 -19.53 34.40
C SER A 3 16.98 -19.28 35.85
N LEU A 4 16.03 -18.35 36.06
CA LEU A 4 15.55 -17.99 37.39
C LEU A 4 14.74 -19.13 38.04
N TYR A 5 13.94 -19.83 37.22
CA TYR A 5 13.10 -20.94 37.65
C TYR A 5 13.93 -22.14 38.16
N GLN A 6 15.07 -22.43 37.51
CA GLN A 6 15.98 -23.49 37.96
C GLN A 6 16.66 -23.14 39.30
N LYS A 7 17.11 -21.90 39.49
CA LYS A 7 17.69 -21.45 40.78
C LYS A 7 16.72 -21.59 41.95
N LEU A 8 15.44 -21.24 41.75
CA LEU A 8 14.40 -21.41 42.77
C LEU A 8 14.12 -22.89 43.12
N LYS A 9 14.12 -23.78 42.11
CA LYS A 9 13.94 -25.23 42.30
C LYS A 9 15.09 -25.85 43.12
N PHE A 10 16.32 -25.36 42.94
CA PHE A 10 17.50 -25.81 43.69
C PHE A 10 17.46 -25.38 45.17
N GLN A 11 17.13 -24.11 45.46
CA GLN A 11 16.99 -23.62 46.84
C GLN A 11 15.88 -24.34 47.62
N LYS A 12 14.76 -24.72 46.95
CA LYS A 12 13.66 -25.47 47.56
C LYS A 12 14.09 -26.89 47.99
N ARG A 13 15.00 -27.54 47.26
CA ARG A 13 15.61 -28.84 47.63
C ARG A 13 16.55 -28.76 48.84
N ILE A 14 17.36 -27.70 48.97
CA ILE A 14 18.31 -27.59 50.10
C ILE A 14 17.60 -27.43 51.45
N LYS A 15 16.47 -26.71 51.49
CA LYS A 15 15.70 -26.51 52.74
C LYS A 15 15.07 -27.81 53.26
N THR A 16 14.57 -28.69 52.39
CA THR A 16 13.91 -29.94 52.82
C THR A 16 14.90 -30.98 53.37
N THR A 17 16.12 -31.08 52.81
CA THR A 17 17.13 -32.04 53.30
C THR A 17 17.66 -31.68 54.68
N LYS A 18 17.92 -30.38 54.96
CA LYS A 18 18.39 -29.94 56.29
C LYS A 18 17.31 -30.11 57.37
N LEU A 19 16.04 -29.88 57.05
CA LEU A 19 14.94 -30.08 58.00
C LEU A 19 14.77 -31.57 58.37
N LYS A 20 14.89 -32.49 57.41
CA LYS A 20 14.89 -33.94 57.68
C LYS A 20 16.06 -34.37 58.57
N SER A 21 17.27 -33.85 58.34
CA SER A 21 18.43 -34.16 59.18
C SER A 21 18.23 -33.69 60.65
N PHE A 22 17.66 -32.50 60.84
CA PHE A 22 17.37 -31.97 62.17
C PHE A 22 16.25 -32.74 62.91
N LEU A 23 15.20 -33.15 62.19
CA LEU A 23 14.14 -34.01 62.75
C LEU A 23 14.66 -35.41 63.12
N ASN A 24 15.55 -35.99 62.32
CA ASN A 24 16.17 -37.28 62.65
C ASN A 24 17.06 -37.18 63.90
N LEU A 25 17.82 -36.09 64.07
CA LEU A 25 18.59 -35.84 65.30
C LEU A 25 17.72 -35.72 66.56
N LEU A 26 16.48 -35.22 66.43
CA LEU A 26 15.51 -35.19 67.54
C LEU A 26 14.85 -36.55 67.82
N LEU A 27 14.76 -37.44 66.83
CA LEU A 27 14.13 -38.76 66.96
C LEU A 27 15.09 -39.87 67.41
N ILE A 28 16.39 -39.73 67.15
CA ILE A 28 17.39 -40.77 67.46
C ILE A 28 17.68 -40.90 68.97
N ASN A 29 17.47 -39.85 69.76
CA ASN A 29 17.85 -39.83 71.18
C ASN A 29 16.70 -40.25 72.15
N ASN A 30 15.96 -41.30 71.79
CA ASN A 30 14.78 -41.77 72.57
C ASN A 30 15.03 -43.08 73.34
N ASN A 31 16.26 -43.59 73.38
CA ASN A 31 16.64 -44.71 74.24
C ASN A 31 17.63 -44.26 75.32
N GLN A 32 17.16 -44.33 76.57
CA GLN A 32 17.96 -44.33 77.80
C GLN A 32 18.81 -43.08 78.09
N ASN A 33 18.14 -41.95 78.38
CA ASN A 33 18.43 -41.16 79.60
C ASN A 33 17.33 -40.11 79.87
N LYS A 34 16.71 -40.16 81.06
CA LYS A 34 15.62 -39.24 81.46
C LYS A 34 16.17 -37.84 81.84
N TYR A 35 16.57 -37.05 80.85
CA TYR A 35 16.74 -35.61 81.05
C TYR A 35 15.37 -34.93 81.17
N TYR A 36 14.93 -34.66 82.41
CA TYR A 36 13.79 -33.80 82.70
C TYR A 36 14.08 -32.35 82.31
N PHE A 37 14.06 -32.05 81.01
CA PHE A 37 13.86 -30.67 80.56
C PHE A 37 12.48 -30.22 81.01
N SER A 38 12.43 -29.32 82.00
CA SER A 38 11.15 -28.82 82.50
C SER A 38 10.36 -28.20 81.35
N LYS A 39 9.04 -28.44 81.34
CA LYS A 39 8.13 -28.10 80.23
C LYS A 39 8.29 -26.65 79.74
N ARG A 40 8.64 -25.73 80.66
CA ARG A 40 8.94 -24.31 80.39
C ARG A 40 10.17 -24.11 79.48
N LYS A 41 11.26 -24.88 79.64
CA LYS A 41 12.47 -24.76 78.81
C LYS A 41 12.23 -25.21 77.36
N CYS A 42 11.49 -26.31 77.15
CA CYS A 42 11.12 -26.74 75.78
C CYS A 42 10.24 -25.71 75.07
N ILE A 43 9.25 -25.14 75.77
CA ILE A 43 8.42 -24.06 75.24
C ILE A 43 9.28 -22.85 74.83
N PHE A 44 10.24 -22.46 75.67
CA PHE A 44 11.14 -21.35 75.36
C PHE A 44 12.00 -21.58 74.11
N VAL A 45 12.56 -22.79 73.94
CA VAL A 45 13.34 -23.17 72.76
C VAL A 45 12.47 -23.18 71.49
N ILE A 46 11.24 -23.70 71.58
CA ILE A 46 10.29 -23.70 70.44
C ILE A 46 9.90 -22.27 70.06
N ILE A 47 9.56 -21.41 71.03
CA ILE A 47 9.22 -20.00 70.78
C ILE A 47 10.42 -19.26 70.16
N PHE A 48 11.63 -19.46 70.68
CA PHE A 48 12.84 -18.86 70.13
C PHE A 48 13.10 -19.32 68.69
N TYR A 49 12.94 -20.62 68.40
CA TYR A 49 13.11 -21.16 67.06
C TYR A 49 12.06 -20.63 66.07
N ILE A 50 10.80 -20.53 66.48
CA ILE A 50 9.73 -19.89 65.70
C ILE A 50 10.06 -18.41 65.45
N PHE A 51 10.52 -17.68 66.46
CA PHE A 51 10.93 -16.28 66.32
C PHE A 51 12.10 -16.10 65.35
N CYS A 52 13.11 -16.98 65.38
CA CYS A 52 14.20 -17.00 64.42
C CYS A 52 13.74 -17.32 62.98
N ILE A 53 12.78 -18.23 62.80
CA ILE A 53 12.19 -18.50 61.48
C ILE A 53 11.39 -17.28 60.99
N PHE A 54 10.61 -16.65 61.86
CA PHE A 54 9.78 -15.51 61.50
C PHE A 54 10.62 -14.28 61.14
N SER A 55 11.65 -13.97 61.93
CA SER A 55 12.56 -12.85 61.67
C SER A 55 13.39 -13.06 60.41
N THR A 56 13.91 -14.28 60.16
CA THR A 56 14.62 -14.59 58.91
C THR A 56 13.69 -14.59 57.68
N SER A 57 12.42 -15.00 57.83
CA SER A 57 11.42 -14.90 56.76
C SER A 57 11.07 -13.45 56.42
N ILE A 58 10.85 -12.61 57.43
CA ILE A 58 10.63 -11.16 57.26
C ILE A 58 11.83 -10.51 56.56
N TYR A 59 13.05 -10.76 57.06
CA TYR A 59 14.28 -10.24 56.45
C TYR A 59 14.44 -10.67 54.98
N LEU A 60 14.16 -11.94 54.68
CA LEU A 60 14.24 -12.44 53.29
C LEU A 60 13.17 -11.79 52.40
N HIS A 61 11.96 -11.58 52.90
CA HIS A 61 10.89 -10.90 52.16
C HIS A 61 11.26 -9.45 51.82
N PHE A 62 11.73 -8.66 52.80
CA PHE A 62 12.22 -7.31 52.56
C PHE A 62 13.40 -7.28 51.58
N ARG A 63 14.37 -8.20 51.73
CA ARG A 63 15.52 -8.29 50.81
C ARG A 63 15.09 -8.61 49.38
N LEU A 64 14.13 -9.53 49.20
CA LEU A 64 13.59 -9.86 47.87
C LEU A 64 12.81 -8.70 47.25
N LYS A 65 11.99 -7.99 48.04
CA LYS A 65 11.26 -6.79 47.59
C LYS A 65 12.22 -5.69 47.11
N ASN A 66 13.30 -5.45 47.85
CA ASN A 66 14.33 -4.48 47.47
C ASN A 66 15.08 -4.90 46.18
N ILE A 67 15.42 -6.19 46.02
CA ILE A 67 16.04 -6.69 44.78
C ILE A 67 15.09 -6.54 43.59
N GLN A 68 13.80 -6.84 43.75
CA GLN A 68 12.82 -6.70 42.69
C GLN A 68 12.60 -5.22 42.31
N GLN A 69 12.59 -4.31 43.28
CA GLN A 69 12.53 -2.87 43.03
C GLN A 69 13.78 -2.37 42.30
N GLN A 70 14.98 -2.82 42.68
CA GLN A 70 16.22 -2.50 41.96
C GLN A 70 16.23 -3.04 40.52
N GLN A 71 15.73 -4.26 40.30
CA GLN A 71 15.61 -4.85 38.97
C GLN A 71 14.61 -4.08 38.09
N ASN A 72 13.44 -3.72 38.63
CA ASN A 72 12.45 -2.92 37.92
C ASN A 72 12.99 -1.53 37.55
N ASN A 73 13.72 -0.87 38.45
CA ASN A 73 14.36 0.43 38.18
C ASN A 73 15.41 0.29 37.07
N ASN A 74 16.25 -0.75 37.10
CA ASN A 74 17.25 -0.98 36.07
C ASN A 74 16.62 -1.28 34.70
N ILE A 75 15.56 -2.10 34.64
CA ILE A 75 14.82 -2.37 33.40
C ILE A 75 14.18 -1.09 32.86
N GLY A 76 13.56 -0.27 33.71
CA GLY A 76 13.01 1.03 33.33
C GLY A 76 14.07 1.95 32.72
N THR A 77 15.24 2.08 33.35
CA THR A 77 16.34 2.88 32.78
C THR A 77 16.90 2.32 31.48
N THR A 78 16.96 1.00 31.30
CA THR A 78 17.41 0.39 30.04
C THR A 78 16.44 0.71 28.90
N ILE A 79 15.13 0.54 29.11
CA ILE A 79 14.10 0.83 28.10
C ILE A 79 14.10 2.32 27.73
N ILE A 80 14.16 3.21 28.72
CA ILE A 80 14.24 4.67 28.49
C ILE A 80 15.50 5.03 27.68
N ASN A 81 16.66 4.44 27.99
CA ASN A 81 17.89 4.69 27.25
C ASN A 81 17.86 4.13 25.82
N GLU A 82 17.16 3.03 25.56
CA GLU A 82 16.96 2.52 24.20
C GLU A 82 15.99 3.41 23.40
N GLU A 83 14.88 3.86 24.01
CA GLU A 83 13.97 4.83 23.39
C GLU A 83 14.67 6.15 23.04
N ILE A 84 15.50 6.69 23.95
CA ILE A 84 16.28 7.91 23.70
C ILE A 84 17.21 7.69 22.50
N LYS A 85 17.97 6.60 22.47
CA LYS A 85 18.85 6.26 21.32
C LYS A 85 18.10 6.08 20.00
N ILE A 86 16.88 5.55 20.03
CA ILE A 86 16.02 5.42 18.85
C ILE A 86 15.55 6.82 18.39
N LYS A 87 15.10 7.68 19.31
CA LYS A 87 14.68 9.06 19.03
C LYS A 87 15.84 9.91 18.50
N GLU A 88 17.05 9.77 19.05
CA GLU A 88 18.27 10.44 18.59
C GLU A 88 18.65 9.98 17.17
N LYS A 89 18.68 8.66 16.91
CA LYS A 89 18.94 8.13 15.56
C LYS A 89 17.88 8.58 14.54
N GLN A 90 16.61 8.65 14.93
CA GLN A 90 15.55 9.18 14.09
C GLN A 90 15.74 10.67 13.81
N LYS A 91 16.11 11.47 14.82
CA LYS A 91 16.38 12.90 14.66
C LYS A 91 17.56 13.16 13.71
N ILE A 92 18.67 12.42 13.85
CA ILE A 92 19.82 12.50 12.94
C ILE A 92 19.40 12.11 11.51
N LYS A 93 18.64 11.01 11.35
CA LYS A 93 18.09 10.57 10.06
C LYS A 93 17.22 11.66 9.41
N GLU A 94 16.40 12.35 10.19
CA GLU A 94 15.56 13.45 9.71
C GLU A 94 16.38 14.71 9.35
N GLU A 95 17.44 15.02 10.10
CA GLU A 95 18.35 16.13 9.79
C GLU A 95 19.16 15.87 8.50
N GLU A 96 19.65 14.64 8.29
CA GLU A 96 20.26 14.21 7.03
C GLU A 96 19.28 14.33 5.85
N GLN A 97 18.04 13.84 5.99
CA GLN A 97 17.03 13.93 4.93
C GLN A 97 16.66 15.38 4.59
N LYS A 98 16.58 16.26 5.59
CA LYS A 98 16.37 17.71 5.41
C LYS A 98 17.50 18.40 4.65
N GLN A 99 18.69 17.80 4.51
CA GLN A 99 19.74 18.40 3.68
C GLN A 99 19.42 18.23 2.18
N TRP A 100 18.79 17.12 1.78
CA TRP A 100 18.57 16.73 0.38
C TRP A 100 17.19 17.09 -0.19
N ILE A 101 16.13 16.99 0.61
CA ILE A 101 14.74 17.20 0.18
C ILE A 101 14.30 18.64 0.45
N GLU A 102 13.48 19.19 -0.45
CA GLU A 102 12.83 20.49 -0.29
C GLU A 102 11.70 20.44 0.76
N THR A 103 11.77 21.33 1.75
CA THR A 103 10.93 21.30 2.96
C THR A 103 9.69 22.19 2.88
N TYR A 104 8.91 22.11 1.79
CA TYR A 104 7.56 22.68 1.81
C TYR A 104 6.58 21.69 2.45
N GLU A 105 6.25 21.95 3.72
CA GLU A 105 5.19 21.29 4.50
C GLU A 105 5.28 19.75 4.63
N MET A 106 6.35 19.25 5.27
CA MET A 106 6.47 17.84 5.72
C MET A 106 5.32 17.36 6.61
N THR A 107 4.47 18.24 7.14
CA THR A 107 3.23 17.90 7.85
C THR A 107 2.19 17.22 6.95
N SER A 108 2.23 17.45 5.63
CA SER A 108 1.28 16.91 4.66
C SER A 108 1.79 15.66 3.92
N LYS A 109 3.09 15.36 4.01
CA LYS A 109 3.77 14.27 3.30
C LYS A 109 4.19 13.15 4.25
N GLU A 110 4.30 11.93 3.73
CA GLU A 110 4.87 10.81 4.49
C GLU A 110 6.38 11.02 4.68
N LYS A 111 6.97 10.42 5.72
CA LYS A 111 8.43 10.50 5.92
C LYS A 111 9.16 9.62 4.88
N PRO A 112 10.24 10.11 4.25
CA PRO A 112 11.08 9.30 3.36
C PRO A 112 11.54 8.01 4.03
N GLN A 113 11.20 6.88 3.41
CA GLN A 113 11.51 5.53 3.92
C GLN A 113 13.03 5.33 4.03
N PHE A 114 13.78 5.79 3.03
CA PHE A 114 15.23 5.59 2.89
C PHE A 114 15.99 6.93 2.78
N ASN A 115 17.29 6.91 3.17
CA ASN A 115 18.18 8.08 3.12
C ASN A 115 18.94 8.23 1.79
N GLN A 116 18.92 7.20 0.95
CA GLN A 116 19.42 7.29 -0.42
C GLN A 116 18.24 7.58 -1.34
N PHE A 117 18.48 8.32 -2.41
CA PHE A 117 17.45 8.76 -3.34
C PHE A 117 17.63 8.12 -4.72
N ILE A 118 16.53 8.04 -5.47
CA ILE A 118 16.52 7.73 -6.89
C ILE A 118 15.58 8.72 -7.58
N PHE A 119 16.06 9.29 -8.69
CA PHE A 119 15.29 10.17 -9.56
C PHE A 119 15.63 9.84 -11.01
N THR A 120 14.81 10.33 -11.94
CA THR A 120 15.25 10.53 -13.32
C THR A 120 15.33 12.02 -13.59
N ASP A 121 16.17 12.42 -14.53
CA ASP A 121 16.07 13.73 -15.17
C ASP A 121 14.65 13.93 -15.77
N GLU A 122 14.32 15.17 -16.13
CA GLU A 122 13.02 15.55 -16.68
C GLU A 122 12.65 14.64 -17.86
N ILE A 123 11.53 13.94 -17.73
CA ILE A 123 10.89 13.25 -18.85
C ILE A 123 9.69 14.12 -19.21
N TYR A 124 9.61 14.66 -20.43
CA TYR A 124 8.37 15.30 -20.87
C TYR A 124 7.24 14.27 -20.79
N GLY A 125 6.10 14.59 -20.20
CA GLY A 125 4.96 13.69 -20.11
C GLY A 125 3.69 14.40 -19.67
N GLN A 126 2.54 13.93 -20.16
CA GLN A 126 1.28 14.17 -19.44
C GLN A 126 1.36 13.53 -18.06
N ILE A 127 0.53 14.00 -17.14
CA ILE A 127 0.48 13.53 -15.75
C ILE A 127 0.38 12.01 -15.62
N VAL A 128 -0.33 11.33 -16.51
CA VAL A 128 -0.43 9.86 -16.60
C VAL A 128 0.94 9.19 -16.84
N ASN A 129 1.80 9.79 -17.66
CA ASN A 129 3.16 9.31 -17.90
C ASN A 129 4.07 9.62 -16.71
N GLN A 130 3.88 10.75 -16.03
CA GLN A 130 4.60 11.04 -14.79
C GLN A 130 4.16 10.11 -13.65
N MET A 131 2.90 9.65 -13.64
CA MET A 131 2.43 8.62 -12.72
C MET A 131 3.14 7.29 -12.99
N PHE A 132 3.32 6.90 -14.26
CA PHE A 132 4.18 5.76 -14.63
C PHE A 132 5.63 5.94 -14.19
N ARG A 133 6.23 7.11 -14.43
CA ARG A 133 7.59 7.45 -14.02
C ARG A 133 7.75 7.35 -12.51
N PHE A 134 6.82 7.90 -11.73
CA PHE A 134 6.83 7.80 -10.27
C PHE A 134 6.64 6.35 -9.81
N ALA A 135 5.69 5.61 -10.37
CA ALA A 135 5.45 4.21 -9.98
C ALA A 135 6.69 3.34 -10.27
N SER A 136 7.34 3.57 -11.40
CA SER A 136 8.61 2.93 -11.76
C SER A 136 9.74 3.33 -10.80
N LEU A 137 9.91 4.63 -10.52
CA LEU A 137 10.87 5.12 -9.53
C LEU A 137 10.60 4.57 -8.12
N TYR A 138 9.33 4.41 -7.74
CA TYR A 138 8.94 3.84 -6.46
C TYR A 138 9.27 2.35 -6.39
N ALA A 139 8.99 1.58 -7.44
CA ALA A 139 9.35 0.17 -7.53
C ALA A 139 10.88 -0.03 -7.50
N PHE A 140 11.64 0.69 -8.33
CA PHE A 140 13.11 0.69 -8.28
C PHE A 140 13.62 1.16 -6.92
N GLY A 141 12.95 2.14 -6.30
CA GLY A 141 13.22 2.63 -4.95
C GLY A 141 13.14 1.51 -3.92
N GLN A 142 12.04 0.76 -3.87
CA GLN A 142 11.90 -0.38 -2.97
C GLN A 142 12.98 -1.45 -3.24
N MET A 143 13.25 -1.79 -4.50
CA MET A 143 14.27 -2.78 -4.87
C MET A 143 15.70 -2.37 -4.48
N LEU A 144 16.01 -1.07 -4.50
CA LEU A 144 17.34 -0.52 -4.25
C LEU A 144 17.50 0.09 -2.85
N ASN A 145 16.48 0.00 -2.00
CA ASN A 145 16.40 0.71 -0.71
C ASN A 145 16.63 2.24 -0.84
N ARG A 146 15.92 2.85 -1.81
CA ARG A 146 15.98 4.27 -2.16
C ARG A 146 14.60 4.93 -2.15
N THR A 147 14.52 6.18 -1.71
CA THR A 147 13.29 6.97 -1.80
C THR A 147 13.20 7.56 -3.21
N PRO A 148 12.06 7.43 -3.92
CA PRO A 148 11.85 8.08 -5.20
C PRO A 148 11.65 9.58 -5.01
N VAL A 149 12.34 10.38 -5.81
CA VAL A 149 12.28 11.84 -5.78
C VAL A 149 12.29 12.40 -7.20
N PHE A 150 11.89 13.66 -7.35
CA PHE A 150 12.03 14.42 -8.59
C PHE A 150 13.14 15.45 -8.48
N SER A 151 13.72 15.83 -9.63
CA SER A 151 14.65 16.96 -9.70
C SER A 151 13.96 18.23 -9.22
N HIS A 152 14.70 19.14 -8.57
CA HIS A 152 14.16 20.45 -8.21
C HIS A 152 13.60 21.19 -9.43
N ASN A 153 14.25 21.02 -10.58
CA ASN A 153 13.98 21.76 -11.81
C ASN A 153 12.91 21.07 -12.69
N ASP A 154 12.20 20.07 -12.17
CA ASP A 154 11.14 19.36 -12.89
C ASP A 154 9.85 20.18 -12.88
N ILE A 155 9.77 21.15 -13.81
CA ILE A 155 8.67 22.13 -13.89
C ILE A 155 7.32 21.41 -14.04
N LEU A 156 7.25 20.40 -14.93
CA LEU A 156 6.03 19.61 -15.15
C LEU A 156 5.52 18.94 -13.86
N MET A 157 6.42 18.34 -13.07
CA MET A 157 6.00 17.74 -11.80
C MET A 157 5.60 18.74 -10.72
N ARG A 158 6.16 19.95 -10.72
CA ARG A 158 5.71 21.03 -9.83
C ARG A 158 4.32 21.53 -10.19
N ASP A 159 4.04 21.73 -11.47
CA ASP A 159 2.71 22.10 -11.96
C ASP A 159 1.65 21.03 -11.61
N TYR A 160 2.08 19.77 -11.50
CA TYR A 160 1.24 18.65 -11.08
C TYR A 160 1.12 18.51 -9.57
N GLU A 161 2.06 19.04 -8.78
CA GLU A 161 2.12 18.82 -7.34
C GLU A 161 0.83 19.27 -6.64
N ALA A 162 0.39 20.50 -6.94
CA ALA A 162 -0.84 21.07 -6.38
C ALA A 162 -2.09 20.24 -6.71
N LYS A 163 -2.12 19.63 -7.91
CA LYS A 163 -3.26 18.87 -8.43
C LYS A 163 -3.29 17.45 -7.91
N LEU A 164 -2.14 16.79 -7.85
CA LEU A 164 -1.99 15.50 -7.20
C LEU A 164 -2.33 15.59 -5.71
N ARG A 165 -2.00 16.70 -5.03
CA ARG A 165 -2.41 16.95 -3.64
C ARG A 165 -3.92 16.91 -3.42
N VAL A 166 -4.70 17.43 -4.38
CA VAL A 166 -6.17 17.46 -4.31
C VAL A 166 -6.79 16.16 -4.81
N GLN A 167 -6.38 15.69 -5.99
CA GLN A 167 -7.05 14.62 -6.72
C GLN A 167 -6.55 13.21 -6.34
N LEU A 168 -5.28 13.07 -5.97
CA LEU A 168 -4.63 11.81 -5.59
C LEU A 168 -3.78 11.98 -4.31
N PRO A 169 -4.36 12.42 -3.17
CA PRO A 169 -3.62 12.82 -1.97
C PRO A 169 -2.69 11.72 -1.41
N ASN A 170 -3.07 10.45 -1.53
CA ASN A 170 -2.25 9.32 -1.09
C ASN A 170 -1.04 9.04 -1.99
N PHE A 171 -1.10 9.47 -3.25
CA PHE A 171 0.02 9.45 -4.19
C PHE A 171 0.94 10.65 -3.91
N TYR A 172 0.35 11.86 -3.80
CA TYR A 172 1.06 13.10 -3.47
C TYR A 172 1.91 13.01 -2.20
N LYS A 173 1.41 12.36 -1.13
CA LYS A 173 2.13 12.15 0.13
C LYS A 173 3.53 11.55 -0.03
N LYS A 174 3.79 10.83 -1.12
CA LYS A 174 5.04 10.11 -1.42
C LYS A 174 5.90 10.82 -2.47
N ILE A 175 5.51 12.01 -2.93
CA ILE A 175 6.24 12.83 -3.90
C ILE A 175 7.17 13.79 -3.16
N TYR A 176 8.47 13.66 -3.42
CA TYR A 176 9.50 14.55 -2.87
C TYR A 176 10.28 15.20 -4.00
N PHE A 177 10.73 16.44 -3.79
CA PHE A 177 11.63 17.15 -4.67
C PHE A 177 13.00 17.31 -4.03
N LEU A 178 14.04 17.19 -4.83
CA LEU A 178 15.41 17.54 -4.46
C LEU A 178 15.56 19.05 -4.28
N LYS A 179 16.62 19.50 -3.60
CA LYS A 179 17.00 20.92 -3.54
C LYS A 179 17.74 21.37 -4.81
N ILE A 180 17.76 22.69 -5.03
CA ILE A 180 18.38 23.37 -6.19
C ILE A 180 19.86 23.02 -6.37
N ASN A 181 20.60 22.86 -5.26
CA ASN A 181 22.07 22.79 -5.25
C ASN A 181 22.58 21.44 -4.69
N ILE A 182 22.41 20.36 -5.44
CA ILE A 182 23.05 19.06 -5.14
C ILE A 182 24.38 18.97 -5.89
N ASP A 183 25.44 18.58 -5.18
CA ASP A 183 26.75 18.34 -5.78
C ASP A 183 26.65 17.20 -6.82
N GLN A 184 27.16 17.44 -8.02
CA GLN A 184 27.19 16.43 -9.08
C GLN A 184 28.02 15.19 -8.67
N ASN A 185 29.00 15.34 -7.76
CA ASN A 185 29.79 14.24 -7.21
C ASN A 185 28.93 13.21 -6.43
N ASP A 186 27.82 13.64 -5.83
CA ASP A 186 26.88 12.77 -5.12
C ASP A 186 25.87 12.07 -6.06
N ILE A 187 25.85 12.44 -7.36
CA ILE A 187 24.88 11.94 -8.35
C ILE A 187 25.52 10.87 -9.23
N LYS A 188 25.17 9.60 -8.99
CA LYS A 188 25.44 8.51 -9.94
C LYS A 188 24.35 8.42 -11.00
N ARG A 189 24.61 8.95 -12.20
CA ARG A 189 23.68 8.86 -13.35
C ARG A 189 23.68 7.45 -13.99
N VAL A 190 22.49 7.01 -14.43
CA VAL A 190 22.27 5.77 -15.19
C VAL A 190 21.17 6.05 -16.23
N GLU A 191 21.43 5.77 -17.50
CA GLU A 191 20.48 6.00 -18.61
C GLU A 191 19.51 4.81 -18.75
N LEU A 192 18.21 5.08 -18.87
CA LEU A 192 17.16 4.04 -18.91
C LEU A 192 16.19 4.14 -20.11
N ALA A 193 15.75 5.35 -20.50
CA ALA A 193 14.86 5.58 -21.67
C ALA A 193 14.85 7.08 -22.09
N LYS A 194 14.27 7.43 -23.26
CA LYS A 194 14.48 8.75 -23.93
C LYS A 194 13.30 9.71 -24.17
N THR A 195 11.99 9.38 -24.04
CA THR A 195 10.88 10.30 -24.49
C THR A 195 9.49 10.13 -23.83
N CYS A 196 8.66 11.20 -23.77
CA CYS A 196 7.19 11.18 -24.08
C CYS A 196 6.44 12.54 -24.42
N CYS A 197 5.61 13.19 -23.56
CA CYS A 197 4.43 14.04 -23.97
C CYS A 197 4.14 15.39 -23.20
N VAL A 198 2.97 16.06 -23.37
CA VAL A 198 2.63 17.46 -22.89
C VAL A 198 1.17 17.65 -22.36
N TYR A 199 0.96 18.55 -21.37
CA TYR A 199 -0.19 18.71 -20.42
C TYR A 199 -1.39 19.64 -20.76
N ASN A 200 -2.52 19.54 -20.00
CA ASN A 200 -3.57 20.58 -19.85
C ASN A 200 -4.40 20.52 -18.52
N ASN A 201 -5.11 21.60 -18.14
CA ASN A 201 -5.70 21.85 -16.79
C ASN A 201 -7.11 21.25 -16.50
N PRO A 202 -7.30 20.46 -15.41
CA PRO A 202 -8.53 19.72 -15.11
C PRO A 202 -9.49 20.32 -14.04
N GLU A 203 -9.74 21.63 -14.04
CA GLU A 203 -10.61 22.27 -13.03
C GLU A 203 -11.93 22.79 -13.60
N ILE A 204 -12.11 22.70 -14.92
CA ILE A 204 -13.24 23.31 -15.63
C ILE A 204 -14.54 22.50 -15.54
N LEU A 205 -14.46 21.19 -15.29
CA LEU A 205 -15.62 20.28 -15.36
C LEU A 205 -16.68 20.48 -14.27
N TYR A 206 -16.32 21.09 -13.14
CA TYR A 206 -17.27 21.31 -12.04
C TYR A 206 -18.40 22.29 -12.39
N ASP A 207 -18.20 23.14 -13.40
CA ASP A 207 -19.22 24.08 -13.90
C ASP A 207 -20.07 23.53 -15.07
N TYR A 208 -19.75 22.37 -15.64
CA TYR A 208 -20.50 21.83 -16.79
C TYR A 208 -21.88 21.31 -16.37
N LYS A 209 -22.90 22.07 -16.77
CA LYS A 209 -24.32 21.86 -16.44
C LYS A 209 -24.86 20.46 -16.77
N GLU A 210 -24.25 19.78 -17.73
CA GLU A 210 -24.62 18.44 -18.21
C GLU A 210 -24.19 17.30 -17.26
N TYR A 211 -23.23 17.50 -16.35
CA TYR A 211 -22.85 16.49 -15.35
C TYR A 211 -23.98 16.13 -14.38
N LYS A 212 -24.93 17.05 -14.14
CA LYS A 212 -26.05 16.80 -13.22
C LYS A 212 -26.94 15.63 -13.65
N GLY A 213 -27.03 15.35 -14.95
CA GLY A 213 -27.78 14.21 -15.48
C GLY A 213 -27.12 12.85 -15.23
N LEU A 214 -25.81 12.83 -15.00
CA LEU A 214 -25.01 11.62 -14.76
C LEU A 214 -24.83 11.32 -13.27
N ILE A 215 -24.82 12.35 -12.42
CA ILE A 215 -24.83 12.22 -10.95
C ILE A 215 -26.15 11.60 -10.45
N ASN A 216 -27.26 11.98 -11.07
CA ASN A 216 -28.60 11.45 -10.74
C ASN A 216 -28.94 10.14 -11.48
N ASP A 217 -27.95 9.47 -12.06
CA ASP A 217 -28.15 8.23 -12.80
C ASP A 217 -27.88 7.01 -11.91
N PHE A 218 -28.88 6.15 -11.72
CA PHE A 218 -28.83 4.99 -10.83
C PHE A 218 -28.70 3.65 -11.58
N THR A 219 -28.51 3.69 -12.89
CA THR A 219 -28.16 2.53 -13.72
C THR A 219 -26.76 2.02 -13.41
N HIS A 220 -26.47 0.78 -13.85
CA HIS A 220 -25.12 0.24 -13.85
C HIS A 220 -24.30 0.97 -14.92
N LYS A 221 -23.24 1.68 -14.51
CA LYS A 221 -22.39 2.48 -15.40
C LYS A 221 -21.29 1.62 -16.00
N MET A 222 -21.58 1.07 -17.17
CA MET A 222 -20.61 0.34 -17.98
C MET A 222 -19.74 1.34 -18.74
N CYS A 223 -18.48 1.43 -18.34
CA CYS A 223 -17.50 2.32 -18.97
C CYS A 223 -16.67 1.58 -20.01
N VAL A 224 -16.30 2.27 -21.08
CA VAL A 224 -15.45 1.73 -22.14
C VAL A 224 -14.39 2.76 -22.51
N HIS A 225 -13.14 2.35 -22.46
CA HIS A 225 -12.00 3.14 -22.91
C HIS A 225 -11.66 2.74 -24.35
N THR A 226 -11.92 3.66 -25.28
CA THR A 226 -11.82 3.47 -26.73
C THR A 226 -10.95 4.54 -27.39
N PRO A 227 -9.64 4.60 -27.10
CA PRO A 227 -8.75 5.54 -27.76
C PRO A 227 -8.54 5.10 -29.21
N PHE A 228 -9.10 5.85 -30.15
CA PHE A 228 -8.85 5.66 -31.57
C PHE A 228 -7.45 6.20 -31.92
N SER A 229 -6.46 5.38 -31.65
CA SER A 229 -5.07 5.57 -32.10
C SER A 229 -4.48 4.25 -32.57
N ASP A 230 -3.19 4.26 -32.88
CA ASP A 230 -2.37 3.18 -33.44
C ASP A 230 -2.52 1.80 -32.76
N TYR A 231 -3.08 1.76 -31.53
CA TYR A 231 -3.23 0.56 -30.70
C TYR A 231 -4.47 -0.29 -30.97
N VAL A 232 -5.55 0.25 -31.57
CA VAL A 232 -6.77 -0.54 -31.85
C VAL A 232 -6.81 -1.01 -33.30
N GLY A 233 -6.13 -0.30 -34.20
CA GLY A 233 -6.19 -0.46 -35.65
C GLY A 233 -6.71 0.80 -36.33
N LEU A 234 -6.47 0.94 -37.63
CA LEU A 234 -6.92 2.10 -38.42
C LEU A 234 -8.29 1.82 -39.04
N GLY A 235 -9.25 2.72 -38.80
CA GLY A 235 -10.55 2.75 -39.50
C GLY A 235 -11.65 1.86 -38.89
N ASP A 236 -12.62 1.48 -39.74
CA ASP A 236 -13.90 0.91 -39.30
C ASP A 236 -13.80 -0.47 -38.64
N THR A 237 -12.72 -1.21 -38.89
CA THR A 237 -12.46 -2.51 -38.24
C THR A 237 -12.35 -2.39 -36.71
N ALA A 238 -11.76 -1.29 -36.21
CA ALA A 238 -11.70 -0.98 -34.79
C ALA A 238 -13.10 -0.71 -34.20
N ILE A 239 -13.98 -0.05 -34.96
CA ILE A 239 -15.34 0.31 -34.55
C ILE A 239 -16.19 -0.95 -34.32
N ASN A 240 -16.14 -1.89 -35.26
CA ASN A 240 -16.88 -3.15 -35.15
C ASN A 240 -16.35 -4.01 -33.99
N GLN A 241 -15.02 -4.12 -33.81
CA GLN A 241 -14.44 -4.81 -32.63
C GLN A 241 -14.91 -4.21 -31.30
N ILE A 242 -14.92 -2.87 -31.20
CA ILE A 242 -15.43 -2.15 -30.02
C ILE A 242 -16.91 -2.47 -29.80
N GLY A 243 -17.73 -2.43 -30.86
CA GLY A 243 -19.16 -2.70 -30.78
C GLY A 243 -19.49 -4.10 -30.31
N GLU A 244 -18.84 -5.13 -30.86
CA GLU A 244 -19.05 -6.51 -30.45
C GLU A 244 -18.50 -6.79 -29.04
N ALA A 245 -17.40 -6.13 -28.63
CA ALA A 245 -16.92 -6.22 -27.24
C ALA A 245 -17.92 -5.59 -26.25
N ILE A 246 -18.57 -4.50 -26.64
CA ILE A 246 -19.63 -3.84 -25.85
C ILE A 246 -20.88 -4.74 -25.76
N LYS A 247 -21.35 -5.29 -26.88
CA LYS A 247 -22.48 -6.24 -26.93
C LYS A 247 -22.21 -7.48 -26.08
N TYR A 248 -21.03 -8.08 -26.23
CA TYR A 248 -20.59 -9.22 -25.43
C TYR A 248 -20.65 -8.89 -23.94
N LEU A 249 -20.03 -7.78 -23.51
CA LEU A 249 -19.97 -7.42 -22.10
C LEU A 249 -21.36 -7.11 -21.53
N ARG A 250 -22.22 -6.39 -22.26
CA ARG A 250 -23.62 -6.12 -21.88
C ARG A 250 -24.41 -7.41 -21.66
N ASN A 251 -24.20 -8.43 -22.48
CA ASN A 251 -24.87 -9.73 -22.32
C ASN A 251 -24.22 -10.64 -21.26
N PHE A 252 -22.98 -10.35 -20.85
CA PHE A 252 -22.23 -11.05 -19.81
C PHE A 252 -22.46 -10.49 -18.40
N LEU A 253 -22.52 -9.16 -18.24
CA LEU A 253 -22.67 -8.48 -16.96
C LEU A 253 -23.85 -9.00 -16.10
N PRO A 254 -25.07 -9.23 -16.63
CA PRO A 254 -26.19 -9.80 -15.85
C PRO A 254 -25.92 -11.19 -15.26
N ARG A 255 -24.92 -11.93 -15.76
CA ARG A 255 -24.57 -13.28 -15.30
C ARG A 255 -23.59 -13.27 -14.12
N ILE A 256 -22.83 -12.19 -13.97
CA ILE A 256 -21.80 -12.03 -12.93
C ILE A 256 -22.17 -10.95 -11.89
N SER A 257 -23.04 -10.00 -12.25
CA SER A 257 -23.57 -9.02 -11.32
C SER A 257 -24.51 -9.67 -10.32
N LYS A 258 -24.35 -9.32 -9.04
CA LYS A 258 -25.33 -9.66 -7.99
C LYS A 258 -26.56 -8.73 -8.02
N SER A 259 -26.51 -7.64 -8.76
CA SER A 259 -27.64 -6.70 -8.89
C SER A 259 -28.66 -7.25 -9.87
N ARG A 260 -29.96 -7.14 -9.53
CA ARG A 260 -31.08 -7.44 -10.45
C ARG A 260 -31.38 -6.27 -11.40
N ILE A 261 -30.39 -5.40 -11.64
CA ILE A 261 -30.58 -4.17 -12.39
C ILE A 261 -30.36 -4.50 -13.86
N ASN A 262 -31.45 -4.45 -14.64
CA ASN A 262 -31.41 -4.64 -16.09
C ASN A 262 -31.11 -3.33 -16.84
N LEU A 263 -30.93 -2.22 -16.12
CA LEU A 263 -30.71 -0.89 -16.68
C LEU A 263 -29.22 -0.55 -16.67
N TYR A 264 -28.68 -0.23 -17.85
CA TYR A 264 -27.27 -0.01 -18.09
C TYR A 264 -27.07 1.33 -18.79
N SER A 265 -26.15 2.13 -18.28
CA SER A 265 -25.68 3.33 -18.97
C SER A 265 -24.25 3.13 -19.44
N LEU A 266 -24.03 3.48 -20.71
CA LEU A 266 -22.75 3.35 -21.39
C LEU A 266 -21.98 4.66 -21.29
N LEU A 267 -20.73 4.62 -20.83
CA LEU A 267 -19.84 5.79 -20.77
C LEU A 267 -18.62 5.54 -21.64
N LEU A 268 -18.37 6.41 -22.62
CA LEU A 268 -17.32 6.21 -23.63
C LEU A 268 -16.17 7.22 -23.47
N PHE A 269 -14.99 6.73 -23.11
CA PHE A 269 -13.78 7.50 -22.83
C PHE A 269 -12.78 7.45 -23.99
N GLY A 270 -12.08 8.55 -24.22
CA GLY A 270 -10.96 8.66 -25.16
C GLY A 270 -11.30 8.60 -26.65
N MET A 271 -12.59 8.55 -26.99
CA MET A 271 -13.07 8.47 -28.36
C MET A 271 -13.01 9.82 -29.07
N GLU A 272 -12.71 9.83 -30.38
CA GLU A 272 -12.84 11.04 -31.19
C GLU A 272 -14.27 11.22 -31.73
N LYS A 273 -14.73 12.48 -31.77
CA LYS A 273 -16.07 12.88 -32.23
C LYS A 273 -16.45 12.36 -33.62
N LYS A 274 -15.48 12.14 -34.51
CA LYS A 274 -15.70 11.61 -35.87
C LYS A 274 -16.21 10.16 -35.91
N TYR A 275 -16.03 9.38 -34.84
CA TYR A 275 -16.43 7.96 -34.79
C TYR A 275 -17.79 7.69 -34.12
N ILE A 276 -18.43 8.71 -33.51
CA ILE A 276 -19.74 8.56 -32.85
C ILE A 276 -20.78 7.98 -33.81
N ASN A 277 -20.88 8.55 -35.01
CA ASN A 277 -21.94 8.21 -35.96
C ASN A 277 -21.89 6.73 -36.38
N SER A 278 -20.68 6.17 -36.51
CA SER A 278 -20.49 4.75 -36.81
C SER A 278 -20.92 3.83 -35.66
N LEU A 279 -20.85 4.32 -34.41
CA LEU A 279 -21.25 3.58 -33.21
C LEU A 279 -22.73 3.78 -32.83
N ASN A 280 -23.40 4.84 -33.32
CA ASN A 280 -24.83 5.04 -33.10
C ASN A 280 -25.65 3.82 -33.56
N ASN A 281 -25.26 3.16 -34.66
CA ASN A 281 -25.90 1.93 -35.13
C ASN A 281 -25.76 0.76 -34.14
N ILE A 282 -24.69 0.71 -33.35
CA ILE A 282 -24.43 -0.33 -32.35
C ILE A 282 -25.24 -0.08 -31.07
N TYR A 283 -25.48 1.19 -30.69
CA TYR A 283 -26.18 1.53 -29.44
C TYR A 283 -27.69 1.70 -29.59
N ASN A 284 -28.15 2.12 -30.78
CA ASN A 284 -29.58 2.29 -31.08
C ASN A 284 -30.38 0.98 -31.02
N GLU A 285 -29.73 -0.19 -30.99
CA GLU A 285 -30.34 -1.52 -30.80
C GLU A 285 -30.90 -1.77 -29.37
N SER A 286 -31.32 -0.72 -28.64
CA SER A 286 -31.86 -0.77 -27.27
C SER A 286 -30.96 -1.43 -26.21
N LEU A 287 -29.63 -1.42 -26.43
CA LEU A 287 -28.69 -2.12 -25.55
C LEU A 287 -28.50 -1.44 -24.18
N PHE A 288 -28.66 -0.11 -24.14
CA PHE A 288 -28.41 0.77 -23.01
C PHE A 288 -29.52 1.82 -22.88
N ASP A 289 -29.85 2.21 -21.64
CA ASP A 289 -30.85 3.24 -21.35
C ASP A 289 -30.36 4.65 -21.68
N LYS A 290 -29.05 4.86 -21.52
CA LYS A 290 -28.37 6.13 -21.77
C LYS A 290 -26.96 5.86 -22.27
N VAL A 291 -26.49 6.72 -23.17
CA VAL A 291 -25.10 6.73 -23.64
C VAL A 291 -24.54 8.11 -23.35
N TYR A 292 -23.39 8.15 -22.68
CA TYR A 292 -22.68 9.36 -22.32
C TYR A 292 -21.32 9.37 -23.00
N PHE A 293 -21.06 10.41 -23.78
CA PHE A 293 -19.84 10.59 -24.54
C PHE A 293 -18.88 11.50 -23.78
N MET A 294 -17.80 10.96 -23.22
CA MET A 294 -16.96 11.68 -22.26
C MET A 294 -16.16 12.85 -22.88
N PHE A 295 -15.95 12.84 -24.20
CA PHE A 295 -15.31 13.95 -24.91
C PHE A 295 -16.24 15.15 -25.15
N ASP A 296 -17.57 14.99 -25.12
CA ASP A 296 -18.49 16.15 -25.24
C ASP A 296 -18.40 17.06 -24.00
N TYR A 297 -17.89 16.52 -22.89
CA TYR A 297 -17.53 17.26 -21.68
C TYR A 297 -16.11 17.83 -21.70
N GLU A 298 -15.36 17.69 -22.80
CA GLU A 298 -13.99 18.21 -22.98
C GLU A 298 -12.96 17.75 -21.91
N MET A 299 -13.19 16.57 -21.30
CA MET A 299 -12.33 16.05 -20.23
C MET A 299 -10.87 15.83 -20.67
N SER A 300 -9.94 16.27 -19.82
CA SER A 300 -8.54 15.83 -19.87
C SER A 300 -8.40 14.37 -19.43
N ARG A 301 -7.26 13.76 -19.75
CA ARG A 301 -7.00 12.35 -19.41
C ARG A 301 -7.04 12.05 -17.91
N LEU A 302 -6.67 12.99 -17.03
CA LEU A 302 -6.74 12.76 -15.59
C LEU A 302 -8.18 12.84 -15.05
N GLU A 303 -9.02 13.65 -15.68
CA GLU A 303 -10.45 13.71 -15.37
C GLU A 303 -11.15 12.44 -15.84
N GLU A 304 -10.85 11.95 -17.05
CA GLU A 304 -11.28 10.63 -17.50
C GLU A 304 -10.93 9.55 -16.46
N LEU A 305 -9.69 9.52 -15.96
CA LEU A 305 -9.24 8.57 -14.93
C LEU A 305 -10.00 8.70 -13.60
N HIS A 306 -10.07 9.92 -13.04
CA HIS A 306 -10.73 10.16 -11.76
C HIS A 306 -12.24 9.90 -11.85
N PHE A 307 -12.87 10.38 -12.93
CA PHE A 307 -14.27 10.16 -13.20
C PHE A 307 -14.57 8.67 -13.36
N ALA A 308 -13.74 7.94 -14.11
CA ALA A 308 -13.91 6.50 -14.28
C ALA A 308 -13.84 5.75 -12.94
N GLN A 309 -12.81 6.00 -12.13
CA GLN A 309 -12.67 5.43 -10.79
C GLN A 309 -13.92 5.63 -9.91
N LYS A 310 -14.51 6.84 -9.94
CA LYS A 310 -15.66 7.20 -9.11
C LYS A 310 -16.98 6.65 -9.64
N SER A 311 -17.21 6.75 -10.94
CA SER A 311 -18.52 6.58 -11.54
C SER A 311 -18.71 5.22 -12.22
N CYS A 312 -17.69 4.60 -12.78
CA CYS A 312 -17.84 3.31 -13.46
C CYS A 312 -18.16 2.21 -12.48
N ASP A 313 -19.13 1.34 -12.80
CA ASP A 313 -19.41 0.10 -12.05
C ASP A 313 -18.69 -1.10 -12.66
N SER A 314 -18.32 -1.00 -13.94
CA SER A 314 -17.44 -1.94 -14.66
C SER A 314 -16.70 -1.20 -15.78
N LEU A 315 -15.49 -1.63 -16.11
CA LEU A 315 -14.66 -0.97 -17.13
C LEU A 315 -14.22 -1.94 -18.23
N LEU A 316 -14.34 -1.55 -19.50
CA LEU A 316 -13.84 -2.28 -20.67
C LEU A 316 -12.72 -1.49 -21.36
N LEU A 317 -11.53 -2.09 -21.46
CA LEU A 317 -10.36 -1.53 -22.10
C LEU A 317 -10.16 -2.15 -23.49
N THR A 318 -10.47 -1.42 -24.57
CA THR A 318 -10.26 -1.93 -25.94
C THR A 318 -8.85 -1.68 -26.46
N ALA A 319 -8.13 -0.72 -25.86
CA ALA A 319 -6.71 -0.44 -26.07
C ALA A 319 -5.91 -0.58 -24.76
N SER A 320 -6.03 -1.74 -24.13
CA SER A 320 -5.57 -2.04 -22.77
C SER A 320 -4.09 -1.79 -22.48
N LEU A 321 -3.25 -1.80 -23.51
CA LEU A 321 -1.81 -1.52 -23.44
C LEU A 321 -1.46 -0.03 -23.56
N THR A 322 -2.44 0.87 -23.72
CA THR A 322 -2.19 2.32 -23.64
C THR A 322 -2.00 2.75 -22.19
N ALA A 323 -1.12 3.74 -21.96
CA ALA A 323 -0.85 4.23 -20.61
C ALA A 323 -2.12 4.73 -19.89
N ASN A 324 -3.04 5.37 -20.63
CA ASN A 324 -4.32 5.82 -20.08
C ASN A 324 -5.25 4.65 -19.73
N ALA A 325 -5.36 3.63 -20.59
CA ALA A 325 -6.16 2.42 -20.29
C ALA A 325 -5.65 1.70 -19.04
N PHE A 326 -4.34 1.51 -18.94
CA PHE A 326 -3.71 0.85 -17.79
C PHE A 326 -4.05 1.58 -16.49
N TRP A 327 -3.81 2.90 -16.41
CA TRP A 327 -4.14 3.65 -15.20
C TRP A 327 -5.64 3.70 -14.93
N MET A 328 -6.49 3.69 -15.97
CA MET A 328 -7.94 3.68 -15.78
C MET A 328 -8.39 2.41 -15.10
N GLY A 329 -7.89 1.24 -15.55
CA GLY A 329 -8.11 -0.03 -14.86
C GLY A 329 -7.47 -0.08 -13.48
N TYR A 330 -6.18 0.25 -13.37
CA TYR A 330 -5.42 0.11 -12.12
C TYR A 330 -5.93 0.97 -10.97
N LEU A 331 -6.60 2.10 -11.26
CA LEU A 331 -7.19 2.98 -10.25
C LEU A 331 -8.65 2.62 -9.92
N MET A 332 -9.29 1.67 -10.61
CA MET A 332 -10.62 1.20 -10.22
C MET A 332 -10.59 0.55 -8.82
N PRO A 333 -11.66 0.69 -8.02
CA PRO A 333 -11.85 -0.11 -6.82
C PRO A 333 -11.76 -1.62 -7.09
N GLU A 334 -11.12 -2.36 -6.18
CA GLU A 334 -10.84 -3.81 -6.30
C GLU A 334 -12.10 -4.68 -6.44
N ASP A 335 -13.27 -4.19 -6.03
CA ASP A 335 -14.55 -4.87 -6.13
C ASP A 335 -15.24 -4.72 -7.50
N LYS A 336 -14.70 -3.86 -8.39
CA LYS A 336 -15.29 -3.56 -9.70
C LYS A 336 -14.59 -4.32 -10.83
N PRO A 337 -15.32 -5.05 -11.68
CA PRO A 337 -14.71 -5.87 -12.71
C PRO A 337 -14.14 -5.03 -13.86
N ILE A 338 -12.89 -5.31 -14.20
CA ILE A 338 -12.16 -4.71 -15.32
C ILE A 338 -12.02 -5.78 -16.41
N PHE A 339 -12.41 -5.42 -17.62
CA PHE A 339 -12.36 -6.25 -18.82
C PHE A 339 -11.35 -5.65 -19.79
N PHE A 340 -10.65 -6.49 -20.54
CA PHE A 340 -9.82 -6.01 -21.65
C PHE A 340 -9.93 -6.89 -22.88
N VAL A 341 -9.98 -6.27 -24.06
CA VAL A 341 -9.78 -7.01 -25.32
C VAL A 341 -8.32 -7.43 -25.36
N ARG A 342 -8.06 -8.73 -25.51
CA ARG A 342 -6.70 -9.25 -25.66
C ARG A 342 -6.11 -8.73 -26.97
N LYS A 343 -4.91 -8.15 -26.91
CA LYS A 343 -4.15 -7.79 -28.10
C LYS A 343 -2.81 -8.50 -28.10
N ARG A 344 -2.50 -9.12 -29.24
CA ARG A 344 -1.22 -9.80 -29.51
C ARG A 344 -0.49 -9.03 -30.59
N PHE A 345 0.49 -8.23 -30.21
CA PHE A 345 1.31 -7.51 -31.17
C PHE A 345 2.56 -8.32 -31.55
N GLN A 346 2.95 -8.20 -32.82
CA GLN A 346 4.31 -8.48 -33.29
C GLN A 346 4.87 -7.15 -33.79
N LEU A 347 5.62 -6.45 -32.94
CA LEU A 347 6.26 -5.19 -33.30
C LEU A 347 7.68 -5.48 -33.80
N ASN A 348 7.94 -5.27 -35.08
CA ASN A 348 9.32 -5.17 -35.57
C ASN A 348 9.82 -3.73 -35.36
N ARG A 349 10.48 -3.47 -34.23
CA ARG A 349 11.17 -2.20 -33.97
C ARG A 349 12.68 -2.42 -34.01
N TYR A 350 13.38 -1.62 -34.81
CA TYR A 350 14.84 -1.67 -34.95
C TYR A 350 15.38 -3.06 -35.35
N GLY A 351 14.64 -3.81 -36.19
CA GLY A 351 15.01 -5.15 -36.62
C GLY A 351 14.81 -6.25 -35.57
N LYS A 352 14.18 -5.94 -34.43
CA LYS A 352 13.83 -6.91 -33.39
C LYS A 352 12.32 -7.13 -33.37
N ASN A 353 11.91 -8.39 -33.46
CA ASN A 353 10.52 -8.81 -33.29
C ASN A 353 10.21 -8.90 -31.78
N PHE A 354 9.42 -7.95 -31.29
CA PHE A 354 8.83 -8.00 -29.95
C PHE A 354 7.45 -8.65 -30.06
N HIS A 355 7.28 -9.79 -29.41
CA HIS A 355 5.94 -10.30 -29.12
C HIS A 355 5.43 -9.62 -27.85
N LEU A 356 4.22 -9.08 -27.89
CA LEU A 356 3.64 -8.37 -26.77
C LEU A 356 2.16 -8.77 -26.65
N ASP A 357 1.86 -9.62 -25.67
CA ASP A 357 0.51 -10.06 -25.34
C ASP A 357 0.00 -9.27 -24.13
N SER A 358 -1.16 -8.61 -24.27
CA SER A 358 -1.73 -7.84 -23.17
C SER A 358 -2.03 -8.70 -21.94
N ARG A 359 -2.27 -10.00 -22.09
CA ARG A 359 -2.52 -10.92 -20.97
C ARG A 359 -1.30 -11.15 -20.07
N GLU A 360 -0.09 -10.97 -20.60
CA GLU A 360 1.17 -11.14 -19.85
C GLU A 360 1.62 -9.82 -19.17
N ASN A 361 1.04 -8.69 -19.57
CA ASN A 361 1.49 -7.34 -19.20
C ASN A 361 0.45 -6.58 -18.35
N LEU A 362 -0.70 -7.18 -18.06
CA LEU A 362 -1.79 -6.61 -17.27
C LEU A 362 -2.04 -7.43 -16.00
N PRO A 363 -2.66 -6.85 -14.96
CA PRO A 363 -2.97 -7.58 -13.72
C PRO A 363 -3.79 -8.86 -13.98
N PRO A 364 -3.44 -9.98 -13.33
CA PRO A 364 -3.98 -11.31 -13.64
C PRO A 364 -5.44 -11.51 -13.20
N ASP A 365 -5.95 -10.60 -12.37
CA ASP A 365 -7.34 -10.50 -11.91
C ASP A 365 -8.26 -9.80 -12.93
N TRP A 366 -7.71 -9.11 -13.93
CA TRP A 366 -8.50 -8.49 -15.00
C TRP A 366 -9.01 -9.53 -16.00
N ILE A 367 -10.26 -9.35 -16.43
CA ILE A 367 -10.99 -10.35 -17.23
C ILE A 367 -10.67 -10.16 -18.72
N THR A 368 -9.97 -11.13 -19.29
CA THR A 368 -9.64 -11.14 -20.72
C THR A 368 -10.89 -11.46 -21.57
N ILE A 369 -11.15 -10.64 -22.58
CA ILE A 369 -12.00 -10.97 -23.73
C ILE A 369 -11.07 -11.38 -24.86
N GLU A 370 -11.11 -12.66 -25.26
CA GLU A 370 -10.30 -13.16 -26.37
C GLU A 370 -10.83 -12.61 -27.70
N GLU A 371 -9.94 -12.10 -28.55
CA GLU A 371 -10.30 -11.43 -29.82
C GLU A 371 -11.10 -12.35 -30.77
N GLU A 372 -10.86 -13.66 -30.72
CA GLU A 372 -11.66 -14.66 -31.45
C GLU A 372 -13.15 -14.65 -31.14
N TRP A 373 -13.56 -14.19 -29.95
CA TRP A 373 -14.98 -14.13 -29.58
C TRP A 373 -15.71 -12.98 -30.28
N LEU A 374 -14.99 -11.96 -30.74
CA LEU A 374 -15.54 -10.82 -31.49
C LEU A 374 -15.85 -11.15 -32.96
N TYR A 375 -15.52 -12.37 -33.41
CA TYR A 375 -15.55 -12.78 -34.82
C TYR A 375 -16.24 -14.13 -35.09
N LYS A 376 -16.83 -14.77 -34.07
CA LYS A 376 -17.44 -16.11 -34.16
C LYS A 376 -18.98 -16.10 -34.27
N HIS A 377 -19.57 -14.92 -34.46
CA HIS A 377 -21.01 -14.65 -34.52
C HIS A 377 -21.32 -13.68 -35.65
#